data_AF-A0A7V9TW99-F1
#
_entry.id   AF-A0A7V9TW99-F1
#
_cell.length_a   1.000
_cell.length_b   1.000
_cell.length_c   1.000
_cell.angle_alpha   90.00
_cell.angle_beta   90.00
_cell.angle_gamma   90.00
#
_symmetry.space_group_name_H-M   'P 1'
#
loop_
_entity.id
_entity.type
_entity.pdbx_description
1 polymer ?
#
loop_
_entity_poly.entity_id
_entity_poly.type
_entity_poly.pdbx_seq_one_letter_code
_entity_poly.pdbx_strand_id
1 'polypeptide(L)' 'MPSDNYLGKVLDEKYRLERLLGQGGMGAVYLAVHLGTERYVALKLITPQFMGRHFTATLFGCWDSLS' A
#
# COMPACT_ATOMS: atom_id res chain seq x y z
N MET A 1 -12.28 -1.49 -16.86
CA MET A 1 -11.51 -2.12 -15.77
C MET A 1 -10.29 -1.24 -15.54
N PRO A 2 -10.25 -0.36 -14.53
CA PRO A 2 -9.01 0.34 -14.23
C PRO A 2 -8.00 -0.73 -13.79
N SER A 3 -7.03 -1.02 -14.63
CA SER A 3 -5.91 -1.88 -14.29
C SER A 3 -4.97 -1.06 -13.42
N ASP A 4 -5.20 -1.08 -12.11
CA ASP A 4 -4.27 -0.52 -11.13
C ASP A 4 -2.92 -1.22 -11.28
N ASN A 5 -2.01 -0.59 -12.03
CA ASN A 5 -0.68 -1.10 -12.40
C ASN A 5 0.26 -1.29 -11.18
N TYR A 6 -0.25 -1.17 -9.96
CA TYR A 6 0.49 -1.32 -8.72
C TYR A 6 0.16 -2.64 -8.01
N LEU A 7 -0.98 -3.27 -8.30
CA LEU A 7 -1.34 -4.55 -7.68
C LEU A 7 -0.36 -5.65 -8.09
N GLY A 8 0.07 -6.46 -7.11
CA GLY A 8 1.08 -7.49 -7.29
C GLY A 8 2.51 -6.99 -7.39
N LYS A 9 2.75 -5.66 -7.44
CA LYS A 9 4.11 -5.11 -7.42
C LYS A 9 4.69 -5.15 -6.02
N VAL A 10 5.99 -5.45 -5.97
CA VAL A 10 6.80 -5.31 -4.75
C VAL A 10 7.46 -3.94 -4.76
N LEU A 11 7.14 -3.13 -3.75
CA LEU A 11 7.74 -1.83 -3.50
C LEU A 11 8.87 -1.98 -2.47
N ASP A 12 9.97 -1.25 -2.71
CA ASP A 12 11.18 -1.27 -1.86
C ASP A 12 11.74 -2.69 -1.61
N GLU A 13 11.42 -3.64 -2.51
CA GLU A 13 11.73 -5.08 -2.37
C GLU A 13 11.17 -5.76 -1.11
N LYS A 14 10.34 -5.04 -0.34
CA LYS A 14 9.85 -5.46 0.97
C LYS A 14 8.35 -5.52 1.06
N TYR A 15 7.62 -4.76 0.23
CA TYR A 15 6.19 -4.61 0.37
C TYR A 15 5.44 -5.00 -0.89
N ARG A 16 4.70 -6.11 -0.84
CA ARG A 16 3.87 -6.54 -1.96
C ARG A 16 2.48 -5.96 -1.83
N LEU A 17 2.01 -5.22 -2.84
CA LEU A 17 0.66 -4.66 -2.88
C LEU A 17 -0.38 -5.72 -3.26
N GLU A 18 -1.42 -5.86 -2.45
CA GLU A 18 -2.45 -6.89 -2.61
C GLU A 18 -3.77 -6.32 -3.13
N ARG A 19 -4.28 -5.24 -2.52
CA ARG A 19 -5.54 -4.59 -2.95
C ARG A 19 -5.57 -3.10 -2.64
N LEU A 20 -6.34 -2.32 -3.39
CA LEU A 20 -6.66 -0.94 -3.03
C LEU A 20 -7.62 -0.91 -1.83
N LEU A 21 -7.32 -0.13 -0.81
CA LEU A 21 -8.19 0.12 0.35
C LEU A 21 -8.99 1.42 0.20
N GLY A 22 -8.41 2.43 -0.46
CA GLY A 22 -9.11 3.69 -0.73
C GLY A 22 -8.24 4.69 -1.47
N GLN A 23 -8.85 5.66 -2.14
CA GLN A 23 -8.16 6.71 -2.87
C GLN A 23 -8.70 8.09 -2.47
N GLY A 24 -7.81 9.08 -2.37
CA GLY A 24 -8.15 10.47 -2.07
C GLY A 24 -7.23 11.45 -2.79
N GLY A 25 -7.40 12.76 -2.53
CA GLY A 25 -6.72 13.83 -3.28
C GLY A 25 -5.18 13.79 -3.24
N MET A 26 -4.58 13.17 -2.21
CA MET A 26 -3.12 13.04 -2.08
C MET A 26 -2.57 11.70 -2.59
N GLY A 27 -3.42 10.80 -3.09
CA GLY A 27 -2.99 9.48 -3.58
C GLY A 27 -3.88 8.33 -3.11
N ALA A 28 -3.34 7.13 -3.14
CA ALA A 28 -4.08 5.89 -2.95
C ALA A 28 -3.47 5.02 -1.83
N VAL A 29 -4.32 4.46 -0.97
CA VAL A 29 -3.97 3.56 0.12
C VAL A 29 -4.25 2.14 -0.33
N TYR A 30 -3.24 1.28 -0.22
CA TYR A 30 -3.30 -0.13 -0.57
C TYR A 30 -3.03 -0.99 0.66
N LEU A 31 -3.66 -2.15 0.69
CA LEU A 31 -3.22 -3.26 1.52
C LEU A 31 -1.96 -3.82 0.90
N ALA A 32 -0.94 -4.00 1.71
CA ALA A 32 0.28 -4.67 1.30
C ALA A 32 0.75 -5.66 2.36
N VAL A 33 1.57 -6.60 1.94
CA VAL A 33 2.26 -7.54 2.84
C VAL A 33 3.72 -7.13 2.92
N HIS A 34 4.20 -6.89 4.14
CA HIS A 34 5.62 -6.74 4.40
C HIS A 34 6.27 -8.12 4.36
N LEU A 35 6.99 -8.43 3.29
CA LEU A 35 7.61 -9.73 3.01
C LEU A 35 8.64 -10.13 4.07
N GLY A 36 9.30 -9.17 4.72
CA GLY A 36 10.27 -9.46 5.78
C GLY A 36 9.66 -9.87 7.12
N THR A 37 8.39 -9.52 7.39
CA THR A 37 7.70 -9.86 8.65
C THR A 37 6.39 -10.61 8.43
N GLU A 38 6.00 -10.84 7.18
CA GLU A 38 4.73 -11.44 6.76
C GLU A 38 3.49 -10.76 7.36
N ARG A 39 3.58 -9.45 7.61
CA ARG A 39 2.49 -8.66 8.22
C ARG A 39 1.77 -7.83 7.18
N TYR A 40 0.46 -7.74 7.31
CA TYR A 40 -0.35 -6.81 6.53
C TYR A 40 -0.14 -5.37 7.01
N VAL A 41 0.04 -4.46 6.06
CA VAL A 41 0.28 -3.04 6.29
C VAL A 41 -0.55 -2.20 5.32
N ALA A 42 -0.89 -0.98 5.72
CA ALA A 42 -1.52 -0.01 4.84
C ALA A 42 -0.42 0.87 4.21
N LEU A 43 -0.26 0.76 2.89
CA LEU A 43 0.69 1.56 2.11
C LEU A 43 -0.03 2.69 1.39
N LYS A 44 0.29 3.92 1.76
CA LYS A 44 -0.19 5.10 1.06
C LYS A 44 0.81 5.51 -0.03
N LEU A 45 0.42 5.30 -1.28
CA LEU A 45 1.13 5.77 -2.46
C LEU A 45 0.71 7.20 -2.74
N ILE A 46 1.67 8.14 -2.68
CA ILE A 46 1.45 9.53 -3.05
C ILE A 46 1.68 9.68 -4.55
N THR A 47 0.74 10.26 -5.28
CA THR A 47 0.82 10.41 -6.74
C THR A 47 1.92 11.41 -7.14
N PRO A 48 2.71 11.12 -8.18
CA PRO A 48 3.95 11.84 -8.50
C PRO A 48 3.77 13.24 -9.09
N GLN A 49 2.53 13.75 -9.23
CA GLN A 49 2.32 15.19 -9.43
C GLN A 49 2.93 16.04 -8.30
N PHE A 50 3.28 15.43 -7.15
CA PHE A 50 3.93 16.13 -6.02
C PHE A 50 5.30 15.61 -5.55
N MET A 51 5.77 14.39 -5.86
CA MET A 51 7.20 14.03 -5.69
C MET A 51 7.50 12.59 -6.11
N GLY A 52 8.71 12.38 -6.64
CA GLY A 52 9.23 11.06 -6.99
C GLY A 52 9.38 10.14 -5.77
N ARG A 53 8.75 8.96 -5.85
CA ARG A 53 9.07 7.75 -5.07
C ARG A 53 9.07 7.89 -3.55
N HIS A 54 8.13 8.63 -2.96
CA HIS A 54 7.90 8.57 -1.52
C HIS A 54 6.64 7.74 -1.22
N PHE A 55 6.83 6.58 -0.60
CA PHE A 55 5.75 5.72 -0.11
C PHE A 55 5.74 5.80 1.41
N THR A 56 4.58 6.05 2.01
CA THR A 56 4.43 5.98 3.46
C THR A 56 3.79 4.66 3.81
N ALA A 57 4.55 3.79 4.47
CA ALA A 57 4.05 2.57 5.09
C ALA A 57 3.57 2.90 6.51
N THR A 58 2.29 2.71 6.78
CA THR A 58 1.76 2.75 8.14
C THR A 58 1.46 1.33 8.56
N LEU A 59 2.15 0.87 9.61
CA LEU A 59 1.84 -0.39 10.29
C LEU A 59 0.53 -0.18 11.05
N PHE A 60 -0.60 -0.48 10.40
CA PHE A 60 -1.88 -0.50 11.07
C PHE A 60 -1.91 -1.75 11.98
N GLY A 61 -1.43 -1.60 13.21
CA GLY A 61 -1.67 -2.60 14.25
C GLY A 61 -3.18 -2.72 14.50
N CYS A 62 -3.68 -3.95 14.60
CA CYS A 62 -5.09 -4.34 14.74
C CYS A 62 -5.96 -4.31 13.46
N TRP A 63 -5.67 -5.17 12.47
CA TRP A 63 -6.71 -5.66 11.55
C TRP A 63 -7.35 -6.98 12.05
N ASP A 64 -6.75 -7.66 13.04
CA ASP A 64 -7.16 -8.98 13.53
C ASP A 64 -8.41 -8.96 14.43
N SER A 65 -9.01 -7.80 14.71
CA SER A 65 -10.16 -7.69 15.64
C SER A 65 -11.50 -7.33 14.98
N LEU A 66 -11.63 -7.51 13.67
CA LEU A 66 -12.93 -7.43 12.96
C LEU A 66 -13.21 -8.77 12.27
N SER A 67 -13.51 -9.78 13.10
CA SER A 67 -14.41 -10.90 12.73
C SER A 67 -15.75 -10.66 13.40
#